data_AF-A0A959PVL3-F1
#
_entry.id   AF-A0A959PVL3-F1
#
_cell.length_a   1.000
_cell.length_b   1.000
_cell.length_c   1.000
_cell.angle_alpha   90.00
_cell.angle_beta   90.00
_cell.angle_gamma   90.00
#
_symmetry.space_group_name_H-M   'P 1'
#
loop_
_entity.id
_entity.type
_entity.pdbx_description
1 polymer ?
#
loop_
_entity_poly.entity_id
_entity_poly.type
_entity_poly.pdbx_seq_one_letter_code
_entity_poly.pdbx_strand_id
1 'polypeptide(L)'
;MKKSLKDIFGKMTGLDDRSLKSLTNALENANLPGFDYLEFKQSVNALQEMGMDDKTAFKSAFAAASTMGLTKEKLIETAKHYTKVLAHEMDLFDKACKSQIEQKVNSKKTEVEALKGKIAEYEAKIEQLKERIQKSQATIDEADENIKGAMDKIQGTKESFDFTFKSVLNQITVDIEQIEGNI
;
A
#
# COMPACT_ATOMS: atom_id res chain seq x y z
N MET A 1 6.52 -36.43 -32.88
CA MET A 1 6.41 -35.60 -31.66
C MET A 1 4.97 -35.14 -31.53
N LYS A 2 4.28 -35.43 -30.42
CA LYS A 2 2.96 -34.84 -30.13
C LYS A 2 3.17 -33.32 -30.07
N LYS A 3 2.54 -32.55 -30.96
CA LYS A 3 2.55 -31.08 -30.85
C LYS A 3 1.88 -30.71 -29.51
N SER A 4 2.41 -29.71 -28.82
CA SER A 4 1.82 -29.27 -27.56
C SER A 4 0.44 -28.66 -27.82
N LEU A 5 -0.50 -28.71 -26.86
CA LEU A 5 -1.77 -28.00 -27.03
C LEU A 5 -1.55 -26.50 -27.24
N LYS A 6 -0.42 -25.96 -26.76
CA LYS A 6 0.01 -24.59 -27.05
C LYS A 6 0.22 -24.34 -28.55
N ASP A 7 0.70 -25.30 -29.32
CA ASP A 7 0.85 -25.18 -30.77
C ASP A 7 -0.50 -25.27 -31.51
N ILE A 8 -1.48 -25.94 -30.89
CA ILE A 8 -2.83 -26.11 -31.43
C ILE A 8 -3.66 -24.82 -31.25
N PHE A 9 -3.55 -24.18 -30.09
CA PHE A 9 -4.37 -23.02 -29.72
C PHE A 9 -3.61 -21.68 -29.76
N GLY A 10 -2.28 -21.69 -29.77
CA GLY A 10 -1.42 -20.49 -29.66
C GLY A 10 -1.25 -19.67 -30.94
N LYS A 11 -1.89 -20.06 -32.05
CA LYS A 11 -1.84 -19.30 -33.31
C LYS A 11 -2.78 -18.08 -33.33
N MET A 12 -3.57 -17.86 -32.27
CA MET A 12 -4.46 -16.70 -32.17
C MET A 12 -3.70 -15.46 -31.68
N THR A 13 -4.00 -14.30 -32.27
CA THR A 13 -3.40 -13.02 -31.87
C THR A 13 -3.99 -12.53 -30.54
N GLY A 14 -3.14 -12.00 -29.64
CA GLY A 14 -3.57 -11.35 -28.40
C GLY A 14 -3.72 -12.27 -27.18
N LEU A 15 -3.15 -13.47 -27.21
CA LEU A 15 -3.18 -14.39 -26.08
C LEU A 15 -2.10 -14.05 -25.03
N ASP A 16 -2.46 -14.06 -23.75
CA ASP A 16 -1.50 -14.05 -22.65
C ASP A 16 -0.85 -15.43 -22.48
N ASP A 17 0.48 -15.48 -22.45
CA ASP A 17 1.25 -16.72 -22.41
C ASP A 17 1.00 -17.57 -21.15
N ARG A 18 0.71 -16.93 -20.02
CA ARG A 18 0.46 -17.64 -18.75
C ARG A 18 -0.95 -18.20 -18.73
N SER A 19 -1.94 -17.41 -19.13
CA SER A 19 -3.32 -17.86 -19.30
C SER A 19 -3.40 -19.00 -20.31
N LEU A 20 -2.73 -18.87 -21.45
CA LEU A 20 -2.67 -19.93 -22.45
C LEU A 20 -2.07 -21.21 -21.86
N LYS A 21 -0.94 -21.12 -21.15
CA LYS A 21 -0.31 -22.26 -20.49
C LYS A 21 -1.23 -22.92 -19.44
N SER A 22 -1.93 -22.13 -18.63
CA SER A 22 -2.85 -22.65 -17.61
C SER A 22 -4.00 -23.42 -18.26
N LEU A 23 -4.65 -22.80 -19.26
CA LEU A 23 -5.78 -23.41 -19.95
C LEU A 23 -5.36 -24.66 -20.74
N THR A 24 -4.21 -24.64 -21.42
CA THR A 24 -3.71 -25.83 -22.12
C THR A 24 -3.37 -26.96 -21.16
N ASN A 25 -2.78 -26.66 -20.00
CA ASN A 25 -2.52 -27.68 -18.98
C ASN A 25 -3.82 -28.28 -18.42
N ALA A 26 -4.85 -27.46 -18.20
CA ALA A 26 -6.16 -27.94 -17.75
C ALA A 26 -6.80 -28.88 -18.77
N LEU A 27 -6.69 -28.56 -20.07
CA LEU A 27 -7.14 -29.44 -21.15
C LEU A 27 -6.33 -30.74 -21.23
N GLU A 28 -5.00 -30.70 -21.09
CA GLU A 28 -4.13 -31.88 -21.07
C GLU A 28 -4.46 -32.81 -19.89
N ASN A 29 -4.70 -32.25 -18.71
CA ASN A 29 -5.08 -33.03 -17.52
C ASN A 29 -6.47 -33.66 -17.64
N ALA A 30 -7.36 -33.04 -18.42
CA ALA A 30 -8.71 -33.54 -18.68
C ALA A 30 -8.82 -34.32 -20.00
N ASN A 31 -7.69 -34.70 -20.62
CA ASN A 31 -7.65 -35.37 -21.92
C ASN A 31 -8.35 -36.74 -21.86
N LEU A 32 -9.21 -37.03 -22.83
CA LEU A 32 -9.95 -38.28 -22.88
C LEU A 32 -9.12 -39.38 -23.58
N PRO A 33 -9.37 -40.67 -23.27
CA PRO A 33 -8.70 -41.75 -23.98
C PRO A 33 -9.28 -41.95 -25.38
N GLY A 34 -8.40 -42.25 -26.35
CA GLY A 34 -8.78 -42.53 -27.73
C GLY A 34 -8.64 -41.31 -28.64
N PHE A 35 -9.23 -41.39 -29.84
CA PHE A 35 -9.25 -40.25 -30.77
C PHE A 35 -10.43 -39.35 -30.41
N ASP A 36 -10.16 -38.13 -29.96
CA ASP A 36 -11.19 -37.17 -29.53
C ASP A 36 -11.07 -35.80 -30.24
N TYR A 37 -11.77 -34.78 -29.73
CA TYR A 37 -11.71 -33.42 -30.26
C TYR A 37 -10.30 -32.83 -30.36
N LEU A 38 -9.41 -33.08 -29.40
CA LEU A 38 -8.04 -32.55 -29.40
C LEU A 38 -7.20 -33.20 -30.51
N GLU A 39 -7.23 -34.54 -30.64
CA GLU A 39 -6.57 -35.24 -31.75
C GLU A 39 -7.16 -34.87 -33.11
N PHE A 40 -8.48 -34.68 -33.18
CA PHE A 40 -9.16 -34.19 -34.38
C PHE A 40 -8.66 -32.79 -34.77
N LYS A 41 -8.63 -31.85 -33.83
CA LYS A 41 -8.15 -30.49 -34.09
C LYS A 41 -6.67 -30.48 -34.46
N GLN A 42 -5.85 -31.32 -33.83
CA GLN A 42 -4.45 -31.50 -34.20
C GLN A 42 -4.30 -31.98 -35.65
N SER A 43 -5.12 -32.95 -36.05
CA SER A 43 -5.12 -33.52 -37.41
C SER A 43 -5.54 -32.48 -38.45
N VAL A 44 -6.59 -31.70 -38.17
CA VAL A 44 -7.01 -30.58 -39.03
C VAL A 44 -5.90 -29.56 -39.19
N ASN A 45 -5.27 -29.14 -38.09
CA ASN A 45 -4.17 -28.17 -38.13
C ASN A 45 -2.97 -28.69 -38.94
N ALA A 46 -2.64 -29.98 -38.85
CA ALA A 46 -1.57 -30.59 -39.63
C ALA A 46 -1.86 -30.59 -41.13
N LEU A 47 -3.11 -30.91 -41.53
CA LEU A 47 -3.54 -30.88 -42.93
C LEU A 47 -3.56 -29.45 -43.49
N GLN A 48 -3.98 -28.47 -42.69
CA GLN A 48 -3.93 -27.06 -43.07
C GLN A 48 -2.50 -26.56 -43.28
N GLU A 49 -1.54 -27.00 -42.44
CA GLU A 49 -0.12 -26.69 -42.65
C GLU A 49 0.45 -27.29 -43.93
N MET A 50 -0.15 -28.36 -44.46
CA MET A 50 0.18 -28.93 -45.77
C MET A 50 -0.47 -28.20 -46.95
N GLY A 51 -1.13 -27.07 -46.71
CA GLY A 51 -1.76 -26.25 -47.75
C GLY A 51 -3.17 -26.70 -48.15
N MET A 52 -3.79 -27.60 -47.41
CA MET A 52 -5.19 -27.97 -47.65
C MET A 52 -6.13 -26.86 -47.16
N ASP A 53 -7.19 -26.59 -47.93
CA ASP A 53 -8.23 -25.67 -47.49
C ASP A 53 -8.99 -26.22 -46.28
N ASP A 54 -9.57 -25.32 -45.48
CA ASP A 54 -10.25 -25.63 -44.22
C ASP A 54 -11.30 -26.74 -44.37
N LYS A 55 -12.10 -26.70 -45.43
CA LYS A 55 -13.21 -27.64 -45.62
C LYS A 55 -12.70 -29.02 -45.97
N THR A 56 -11.68 -29.11 -46.82
CA THR A 56 -11.04 -30.38 -47.18
C THR A 56 -10.27 -30.95 -45.99
N ALA A 57 -9.49 -30.13 -45.27
CA ALA A 57 -8.78 -30.56 -44.06
C ALA A 57 -9.73 -31.13 -43.00
N PHE A 58 -10.87 -30.47 -42.76
CA PHE A 58 -11.87 -30.93 -41.79
C PHE A 58 -12.51 -32.27 -42.20
N LYS A 59 -12.89 -32.42 -43.47
CA LYS A 59 -13.49 -33.66 -44.00
C LYS A 59 -12.49 -34.81 -44.01
N SER A 60 -11.26 -34.56 -44.42
CA SER A 60 -10.19 -35.56 -44.48
C SER A 60 -9.79 -36.02 -43.08
N ALA A 61 -9.63 -35.10 -42.13
CA ALA A 61 -9.38 -35.46 -40.73
C ALA A 61 -10.53 -36.28 -40.14
N PHE A 62 -11.78 -35.92 -40.44
CA PHE A 62 -12.94 -36.66 -39.94
C PHE A 62 -13.03 -38.05 -40.56
N ALA A 63 -12.83 -38.19 -41.87
CA ALA A 63 -12.83 -39.48 -42.55
C ALA A 63 -11.77 -40.43 -41.99
N ALA A 64 -10.56 -39.92 -41.73
CA ALA A 64 -9.50 -40.70 -41.08
C ALA A 64 -9.85 -41.07 -39.63
N ALA A 65 -10.40 -40.13 -38.86
CA ALA A 65 -10.81 -40.39 -37.48
C ALA A 65 -11.98 -41.39 -37.38
N SER A 66 -12.89 -41.41 -38.35
CA SER A 66 -14.01 -42.34 -38.39
C SER A 66 -13.58 -43.80 -38.57
N THR A 67 -12.47 -44.06 -39.27
CA THR A 67 -11.91 -45.43 -39.32
C THR A 67 -11.38 -45.89 -37.96
N MET A 68 -11.06 -44.94 -37.07
CA MET A 68 -10.64 -45.18 -35.68
C MET A 68 -11.83 -45.16 -34.69
N GLY A 69 -13.06 -45.15 -35.18
CA GLY A 69 -14.27 -45.20 -34.36
C GLY A 69 -14.78 -43.84 -33.85
N LEU A 70 -14.26 -42.71 -34.36
CA LEU A 70 -14.82 -41.39 -34.07
C LEU A 70 -16.11 -41.16 -34.87
N THR A 71 -17.21 -40.89 -34.16
CA THR A 71 -18.47 -40.41 -34.76
C THR A 71 -18.61 -38.91 -34.58
N LYS A 72 -19.53 -38.29 -35.34
CA LYS A 72 -19.85 -36.87 -35.19
C LYS A 72 -20.37 -36.56 -33.79
N GLU A 73 -21.21 -37.44 -33.25
CA GLU A 73 -21.80 -37.34 -31.93
C GLU A 73 -20.70 -37.35 -30.85
N LYS A 74 -19.76 -38.28 -30.95
CA LYS A 74 -18.62 -38.38 -30.03
C LYS A 74 -17.67 -37.17 -30.15
N LEU A 75 -17.45 -36.66 -31.36
CA LEU A 75 -16.66 -35.44 -31.56
C LEU A 75 -17.31 -34.22 -30.88
N ILE A 76 -18.64 -34.08 -30.98
CA ILE A 76 -19.37 -32.99 -30.30
C ILE A 76 -19.37 -33.18 -28.79
N GLU A 77 -19.53 -34.42 -28.31
CA GLU A 77 -19.52 -34.74 -26.88
C GLU A 77 -18.17 -34.41 -26.24
N THR A 78 -17.07 -34.84 -26.87
CA THR A 78 -15.70 -34.56 -26.41
C THR A 78 -15.38 -33.07 -26.47
N ALA A 79 -15.84 -32.33 -27.50
CA ALA A 79 -15.71 -30.87 -27.55
C ALA A 79 -16.47 -30.18 -26.39
N LYS A 80 -17.67 -30.66 -26.05
CA LYS A 80 -18.45 -30.16 -24.90
C LYS A 80 -17.77 -30.44 -23.57
N HIS A 81 -17.10 -31.59 -23.44
CA HIS A 81 -16.28 -31.90 -22.26
C HIS A 81 -15.19 -30.84 -22.07
N TYR A 82 -14.37 -30.56 -23.08
CA TYR A 82 -13.33 -29.55 -22.99
C TYR A 82 -13.86 -28.13 -22.75
N THR A 83 -15.05 -27.80 -23.28
CA THR A 83 -15.72 -26.53 -22.97
C THR A 83 -16.09 -26.41 -21.50
N LYS A 84 -16.56 -27.50 -20.87
CA LYS A 84 -16.84 -27.53 -19.42
C LYS A 84 -15.57 -27.40 -18.59
N VAL A 85 -14.47 -28.01 -19.01
CA VAL A 85 -13.16 -27.88 -18.35
C VAL A 85 -12.70 -26.42 -18.34
N LEU A 86 -12.77 -25.73 -19.49
CA LEU A 86 -12.41 -24.32 -19.59
C LEU A 86 -13.33 -23.41 -18.77
N ALA A 87 -14.64 -23.70 -18.75
CA ALA A 87 -15.59 -22.95 -17.93
C ALA A 87 -15.31 -23.14 -16.43
N HIS A 88 -14.91 -24.34 -16.00
CA HIS A 88 -14.50 -24.59 -14.62
C HIS A 88 -13.22 -23.84 -14.25
N GLU A 89 -12.21 -23.85 -15.13
CA GLU A 89 -10.96 -23.12 -14.90
C GLU A 89 -11.21 -21.60 -14.82
N MET A 90 -12.14 -21.07 -15.62
CA MET A 90 -12.57 -19.67 -15.51
C MET A 90 -13.20 -19.37 -14.14
N ASP A 91 -14.09 -20.22 -13.63
CA ASP A 91 -14.70 -20.05 -12.30
C ASP A 91 -13.65 -20.10 -11.17
N LEU A 92 -12.65 -20.98 -11.28
CA LEU A 92 -11.53 -21.02 -10.33
C LEU A 92 -10.69 -19.74 -10.40
N PHE A 93 -10.42 -19.24 -11.60
CA PHE A 93 -9.69 -18.00 -11.80
C PHE A 93 -10.45 -16.80 -11.19
N ASP A 94 -11.75 -16.69 -11.44
CA ASP A 94 -12.59 -15.62 -10.90
C ASP A 94 -12.60 -15.63 -9.36
N LYS A 95 -12.68 -16.81 -8.75
CA LYS A 95 -12.59 -16.97 -7.29
C LYS A 95 -11.23 -16.54 -6.75
N ALA A 96 -10.15 -16.94 -7.41
CA ALA A 96 -8.79 -16.54 -7.04
C ALA A 96 -8.60 -15.01 -7.16
N CYS A 97 -9.11 -14.41 -8.24
CA CYS A 97 -9.09 -12.96 -8.43
C CYS A 97 -9.87 -12.22 -7.33
N LYS A 98 -11.09 -12.66 -7.02
CA LYS A 98 -11.89 -12.08 -5.92
C LYS A 98 -11.15 -12.17 -4.59
N SER A 99 -10.59 -13.34 -4.26
CA SER A 99 -9.82 -13.54 -3.03
C SER A 99 -8.59 -12.61 -2.96
N GLN A 100 -7.85 -12.47 -4.07
CA GLN A 100 -6.70 -11.55 -4.14
C GLN A 100 -7.10 -10.08 -3.97
N ILE A 101 -8.22 -9.68 -4.56
CA ILE A 101 -8.77 -8.33 -4.39
C ILE A 101 -9.16 -8.11 -2.93
N GLU A 102 -9.96 -9.01 -2.35
CA GLU A 102 -10.40 -8.92 -0.95
C GLU A 102 -9.21 -8.85 0.00
N GLN A 103 -8.21 -9.72 -0.15
CA GLN A 103 -7.03 -9.74 0.71
C GLN A 103 -6.25 -8.42 0.63
N LYS A 104 -5.97 -7.92 -0.58
CA LYS A 104 -5.17 -6.70 -0.77
C LYS A 104 -5.93 -5.42 -0.43
N VAL A 105 -7.24 -5.38 -0.69
CA VAL A 105 -8.05 -4.20 -0.42
C VAL A 105 -8.42 -4.13 1.06
N ASN A 106 -8.82 -5.23 1.69
CA ASN A 106 -9.19 -5.21 3.11
C ASN A 106 -7.97 -4.92 3.99
N SER A 107 -6.81 -5.52 3.72
CA SER A 107 -5.58 -5.22 4.46
C SER A 107 -5.21 -3.73 4.39
N LYS A 108 -5.23 -3.16 3.18
CA LYS A 108 -4.99 -1.71 3.00
C LYS A 108 -6.05 -0.85 3.68
N LYS A 109 -7.32 -1.26 3.65
CA LYS A 109 -8.41 -0.54 4.33
C LYS A 109 -8.19 -0.51 5.84
N THR A 110 -7.84 -1.64 6.45
CA THR A 110 -7.52 -1.72 7.88
C THR A 110 -6.31 -0.85 8.23
N GLU A 111 -5.26 -0.85 7.41
CA GLU A 111 -4.08 0.01 7.61
C GLU A 111 -4.45 1.50 7.56
N VAL A 112 -5.26 1.91 6.58
CA VAL A 112 -5.73 3.29 6.46
C VAL A 112 -6.54 3.72 7.68
N GLU A 113 -7.47 2.90 8.16
CA GLU A 113 -8.26 3.24 9.35
C GLU A 113 -7.39 3.31 10.62
N ALA A 114 -6.41 2.42 10.77
CA ALA A 114 -5.44 2.50 11.88
C ALA A 114 -4.61 3.78 11.84
N LEU A 115 -4.17 4.22 10.64
CA LEU A 115 -3.43 5.46 10.47
C LEU A 115 -4.30 6.70 10.77
N LYS A 116 -5.58 6.70 10.37
CA LYS A 116 -6.52 7.77 10.74
C LYS A 116 -6.67 7.89 12.26
N GLY A 117 -6.78 6.77 12.97
CA GLY A 117 -6.82 6.75 14.43
C GLY A 117 -5.56 7.39 15.04
N LYS A 118 -4.37 7.00 14.56
CA LYS A 118 -3.10 7.60 15.02
C LYS A 118 -3.01 9.10 14.74
N ILE A 119 -3.51 9.56 13.59
CA ILE A 119 -3.54 10.99 13.27
C ILE A 119 -4.38 11.75 14.30
N ALA A 120 -5.58 11.27 14.62
CA ALA A 120 -6.44 11.89 15.62
C ALA A 120 -5.79 11.93 17.02
N GLU A 121 -5.10 10.85 17.42
CA GLU A 121 -4.33 10.81 18.66
C GLU A 121 -3.19 11.85 18.67
N TYR A 122 -2.47 12.00 17.55
CA TYR A 122 -1.39 12.98 17.43
C TYR A 122 -1.91 14.42 17.44
N GLU A 123 -3.03 14.70 16.78
CA GLU A 123 -3.69 16.01 16.82
C GLU A 123 -4.10 16.39 18.25
N ALA A 124 -4.71 15.46 18.99
CA ALA A 124 -5.06 15.69 20.40
C ALA A 124 -3.81 15.97 21.27
N LYS A 125 -2.71 15.26 21.01
CA LYS A 125 -1.45 15.46 21.73
C LYS A 125 -0.79 16.80 21.38
N ILE A 126 -0.87 17.24 20.13
CA ILE A 126 -0.40 18.56 19.71
C ILE A 126 -1.16 19.65 20.47
N GLU A 127 -2.48 19.52 20.61
CA GLU A 127 -3.27 20.53 21.33
C GLU A 127 -2.90 20.60 22.81
N GLN A 128 -2.76 19.45 23.48
CA GLN A 128 -2.28 19.40 24.87
C GLN A 128 -0.89 20.01 25.04
N LEU A 129 0.01 19.79 24.08
CA LEU A 129 1.36 20.38 24.13
C LEU A 129 1.31 21.90 23.94
N LYS A 130 0.45 22.41 23.05
CA LYS A 130 0.25 23.86 22.88
C LYS A 130 -0.27 24.53 24.14
N GLU A 131 -1.27 23.93 24.80
CA GLU A 131 -1.78 24.45 26.08
C GLU A 131 -0.69 24.49 27.15
N ARG A 132 0.15 23.46 27.23
CA ARG A 132 1.28 23.43 28.17
C ARG A 132 2.29 24.52 27.87
N ILE A 133 2.64 24.73 26.60
CA ILE A 133 3.54 25.81 26.16
C ILE A 133 2.98 27.17 26.59
N GLN A 134 1.69 27.43 26.36
CA GLN A 134 1.06 28.70 26.76
C GLN A 134 1.11 28.91 28.27
N LYS A 135 0.80 27.89 29.06
CA LYS A 135 0.87 27.96 30.53
C LYS A 135 2.29 28.26 31.00
N SER A 136 3.29 27.57 30.46
CA SER A 136 4.69 27.82 30.80
C SER A 136 5.14 29.23 30.42
N GLN A 137 4.71 29.74 29.26
CA GLN A 137 5.03 31.11 28.85
C GLN A 137 4.44 32.13 29.82
N ALA A 138 3.17 31.98 30.21
CA ALA A 138 2.54 32.87 31.18
C ALA A 138 3.27 32.86 32.54
N THR A 139 3.71 31.69 33.00
CA THR A 139 4.52 31.58 34.23
C THR A 139 5.88 32.27 34.10
N ILE A 140 6.53 32.19 32.94
CA ILE A 140 7.80 32.90 32.68
C ILE A 140 7.57 34.41 32.73
N ASP A 141 6.55 34.90 32.04
CA ASP A 141 6.25 36.34 31.96
C ASP A 141 5.96 36.91 33.38
N GLU A 142 5.17 36.20 34.20
CA GLU A 142 4.90 36.58 35.58
C GLU A 142 6.18 36.55 36.46
N ALA A 143 7.03 35.54 36.28
CA ALA A 143 8.28 35.44 37.02
C ALA A 143 9.24 36.59 36.66
N ASP A 144 9.36 36.93 35.38
CA ASP A 144 10.20 38.03 34.91
C ASP A 144 9.73 39.39 35.45
N GLU A 145 8.41 39.63 35.50
CA GLU A 145 7.84 40.84 36.09
C GLU A 145 8.16 40.92 37.60
N ASN A 146 7.99 39.82 38.32
CA ASN A 146 8.31 39.73 39.75
C ASN A 146 9.80 39.95 40.02
N ILE A 147 10.68 39.36 39.21
CA ILE A 147 12.14 39.53 39.30
C ILE A 147 12.50 41.00 39.09
N LYS A 148 11.95 41.63 38.06
CA LYS A 148 12.19 43.06 37.79
C LYS A 148 11.74 43.93 38.96
N GLY A 149 10.54 43.71 39.48
CA GLY A 149 10.03 44.46 40.62
C GLY A 149 10.87 44.27 41.90
N ALA A 150 11.39 43.07 42.12
CA ALA A 150 12.30 42.79 43.23
C ALA A 150 13.65 43.51 43.06
N MET A 151 14.21 43.48 41.85
CA MET A 151 15.45 44.18 41.50
C MET A 151 15.32 45.70 41.71
N ASP A 152 14.23 46.31 41.23
CA ASP A 152 13.98 47.74 41.38
C ASP A 152 13.88 48.15 42.86
N LYS A 153 13.21 47.34 43.70
CA LYS A 153 13.13 47.57 45.15
C LYS A 153 14.49 47.47 45.85
N ILE A 154 15.29 46.46 45.50
CA ILE A 154 16.63 46.27 46.05
C ILE A 154 17.51 47.46 45.69
N GLN A 155 17.47 47.90 44.42
CA GLN A 155 18.25 49.03 43.94
C GLN A 155 17.83 50.32 44.64
N GLY A 156 16.53 50.61 44.75
CA GLY A 156 16.03 51.79 45.47
C GLY A 156 16.41 51.79 46.96
N THR A 157 16.40 50.62 47.61
CA THR A 157 16.85 50.47 49.01
C THR A 157 18.34 50.77 49.15
N LYS A 158 19.15 50.24 48.22
CA LYS A 158 20.60 50.48 48.18
C LYS A 158 20.93 51.96 47.98
N GLU A 159 20.27 52.63 47.04
CA GLU A 159 20.44 54.05 46.77
C GLU A 159 20.05 54.91 47.98
N SER A 160 18.91 54.60 48.60
CA SER A 160 18.45 55.29 49.81
C SER A 160 19.42 55.14 50.97
N PHE A 161 19.98 53.92 51.15
CA PHE A 161 20.99 53.66 52.17
C PHE A 161 22.29 54.42 51.89
N ASP A 162 22.81 54.38 50.66
CA ASP A 162 24.03 55.09 50.26
C ASP A 162 23.90 56.61 50.46
N PHE A 163 22.75 57.19 50.09
CA PHE A 163 22.44 58.59 50.33
C PHE A 163 22.41 58.93 51.82
N THR A 164 21.74 58.11 52.62
CA THR A 164 21.65 58.29 54.08
C THR A 164 23.03 58.18 54.73
N PHE A 165 23.81 57.18 54.34
CA PHE A 165 25.18 56.96 54.81
C PHE A 165 26.08 58.17 54.52
N LYS A 166 26.09 58.65 53.27
CA LYS A 166 26.86 59.84 52.87
C LYS A 166 26.45 61.09 53.63
N SER A 167 25.15 61.27 53.87
CA SER A 167 24.64 62.43 54.60
C SER A 167 25.10 62.42 56.06
N VAL A 168 25.00 61.27 56.74
CA VAL A 168 25.48 61.10 58.12
C VAL A 168 27.00 61.27 58.19
N LEU A 169 27.74 60.66 57.28
CA LEU A 169 29.20 60.79 57.22
C LEU A 169 29.62 62.25 57.05
N ASN A 170 29.01 62.97 56.11
CA ASN A 170 29.31 64.39 55.86
C ASN A 170 29.02 65.25 57.09
N GLN A 171 27.91 65.00 57.80
CA GLN A 171 27.60 65.72 59.04
C GLN A 171 28.68 65.48 60.09
N ILE A 172 29.08 64.22 60.32
CA ILE A 172 30.15 63.88 61.26
C ILE A 172 31.47 64.55 60.86
N THR A 173 31.81 64.56 59.56
CA THR A 173 33.02 65.23 59.06
C THR A 173 33.00 66.73 59.33
N VAL A 174 31.89 67.41 59.03
CA VAL A 174 31.71 68.84 59.33
C VAL A 174 31.81 69.10 60.83
N ASP A 175 31.20 68.26 61.65
CA ASP A 175 31.25 68.39 63.12
C ASP A 175 32.69 68.23 63.63
N ILE A 176 33.48 67.29 63.09
CA ILE A 176 34.90 67.11 63.42
C ILE A 176 35.70 68.38 63.08
N GLU A 177 35.53 68.92 61.86
CA GLU A 177 36.23 70.14 61.44
C GLU A 177 35.90 71.34 62.34
N GLN A 178 34.63 71.47 62.75
CA GLN A 178 34.20 72.51 63.68
C GLN A 178 34.79 72.34 65.08
N ILE A 179 34.90 71.10 65.58
CA ILE A 179 35.51 70.80 66.89
C ILE A 179 37.00 71.14 66.86
N GLU A 180 37.73 70.69 65.84
CA GLU A 180 39.17 70.96 65.70
C GLU A 180 39.49 72.45 65.50
N GLY A 181 38.59 73.21 64.88
CA GLY A 181 38.78 74.65 64.64
C GLY A 181 38.42 75.57 65.80
N ASN A 182 37.62 75.11 66.77
CA ASN A 182 37.07 75.96 67.85
C ASN A 182 37.50 75.56 69.26
N ILE A 183 38.26 74.47 69.41
CA ILE A 183 38.85 74.01 70.67
C ILE A 183 40.37 74.08 70.55
#